data_AF-A0A1Z5JIL7-F1
#
_entry.id   AF-A0A1Z5JIL7-F1
#
_cell.length_a   1.000
_cell.length_b   1.000
_cell.length_c   1.000
_cell.angle_alpha   90.00
_cell.angle_beta   90.00
_cell.angle_gamma   90.00
#
_symmetry.space_group_name_H-M   'P 1'
#
loop_
_entity.id
_entity.type
_entity.pdbx_description
1 polymer ?
#
loop_
_entity_poly.entity_id
_entity_poly.type
_entity_poly.pdbx_seq_one_letter_code
_entity_poly.pdbx_strand_id
1 'polypeptide(L)'
;MECEKRKRKYCVALYIRYVAAFFLVFFFSRLLQLWHSVESSFPNDLIIQSLSHLPPNITTHNEKAERNIIFVHVGKAAGETIKNILKAGCLARTARRRQEKCLARLPDSRLSELVSAYFHCFDVPRLKKLKPTSFLFNVRHPVDRALSWYGYIHPDHCKHMATPACKAKWQLKNEDTWVHRFFDCFPTAEEWFLPKTSHCRAIAQQAWKGSLDYREVPLAAHMIANYQHYVNNTIHVLPDSEILVVRTTDLWHDLKALDEWLGGTGRFGRGIEGTAVTHGSHRYANPVLNGTTMFAACCALLPELSVYRDLLAKAANLDQITKDLEREDAVKHCGSESWEELWESCSQLHSS
;
A
#
# COMPACT_ATOMS: atom_id res chain seq x y z
N MET A 1 18.54 -48.59 49.25
CA MET A 1 17.75 -48.56 47.99
C MET A 1 17.54 -47.17 47.38
N GLU A 2 17.81 -46.05 48.09
CA GLU A 2 17.57 -44.69 47.54
C GLU A 2 18.70 -44.14 46.64
N CYS A 3 19.91 -44.71 46.74
CA CYS A 3 21.06 -44.30 45.94
C CYS A 3 20.99 -44.76 44.47
N GLU A 4 20.35 -45.90 44.19
CA GLU A 4 20.19 -46.42 42.81
C GLU A 4 19.12 -45.67 41.99
N LYS A 5 18.05 -45.18 42.62
CA LYS A 5 17.01 -44.41 41.92
C LYS A 5 17.52 -43.06 41.41
N ARG A 6 18.51 -42.44 42.08
CA ARG A 6 19.13 -41.19 41.59
C ARG A 6 20.02 -41.41 40.36
N LYS A 7 20.77 -42.52 40.30
CA LYS A 7 21.63 -42.84 39.15
C LYS A 7 20.82 -43.07 37.85
N ARG A 8 19.65 -43.73 37.93
CA ARG A 8 18.77 -43.90 36.75
C ARG A 8 18.22 -42.58 36.21
N LYS A 9 17.80 -41.64 37.08
CA LYS A 9 17.28 -40.33 36.63
C LYS A 9 18.35 -39.49 35.92
N TYR A 10 19.59 -39.54 36.39
CA TYR A 10 20.71 -38.83 35.76
C TYR A 10 21.07 -39.43 34.39
N CYS A 11 21.08 -40.76 34.23
CA CYS A 11 21.36 -41.37 32.94
C CYS A 11 20.29 -41.06 31.88
N VAL A 12 19.00 -41.06 32.25
CA VAL A 12 17.91 -40.74 31.33
C VAL A 12 17.98 -39.28 30.88
N ALA A 13 18.26 -38.34 31.80
CA ALA A 13 18.41 -36.93 31.46
C ALA A 13 19.60 -36.67 30.52
N LEU A 14 20.73 -37.37 30.72
CA LEU A 14 21.89 -37.26 29.84
C LEU A 14 21.61 -37.82 28.44
N TYR A 15 20.92 -38.96 28.37
CA TYR A 15 20.55 -39.60 27.10
C TYR A 15 19.60 -38.72 26.27
N ILE A 16 18.59 -38.11 26.90
CA ILE A 16 17.66 -37.20 26.21
C ILE A 16 18.40 -35.97 25.65
N ARG A 17 19.37 -35.41 26.38
CA ARG A 17 20.17 -34.28 25.90
C ARG A 17 21.04 -34.66 24.70
N TYR A 18 21.65 -35.85 24.71
CA TYR A 18 22.44 -36.35 23.58
C TYR A 18 21.57 -36.60 22.33
N VAL A 19 20.39 -37.19 22.50
CA VAL A 19 19.46 -37.44 21.40
C VAL A 19 18.96 -36.12 20.81
N ALA A 20 18.59 -35.14 21.65
CA ALA A 20 18.16 -33.82 21.17
C ALA A 20 19.27 -33.06 20.43
N ALA A 21 20.52 -33.13 20.91
CA ALA A 21 21.66 -32.53 20.23
C ALA A 21 21.94 -33.19 18.87
N PHE A 22 21.80 -34.52 18.78
CA PHE A 22 21.96 -35.25 17.52
C PHE A 22 20.89 -34.88 16.50
N PHE A 23 19.62 -34.77 16.92
CA PHE A 23 18.54 -34.32 16.04
C PHE A 23 18.72 -32.88 15.57
N LEU A 24 19.20 -31.97 16.44
CA LEU A 24 19.50 -30.60 16.05
C LEU A 24 20.60 -30.54 14.98
N VAL A 25 21.71 -31.27 15.16
CA VAL A 25 22.80 -31.31 14.17
C VAL A 25 22.33 -31.88 12.83
N PHE A 26 21.54 -32.95 12.86
CA PHE A 26 21.01 -33.58 11.63
C PHE A 26 19.98 -32.70 10.91
N PHE A 27 19.14 -31.98 11.66
CA PHE A 27 18.16 -31.06 11.08
C PHE A 27 18.82 -29.82 10.48
N PHE A 28 19.84 -29.27 11.16
CA PHE A 28 20.61 -28.14 10.64
C PHE A 28 21.44 -28.51 9.40
N SER A 29 22.00 -29.73 9.32
CA SER A 29 22.76 -30.13 8.12
C SER A 29 21.87 -30.28 6.88
N ARG A 30 20.64 -30.81 7.04
CA ARG A 30 19.66 -30.87 5.94
C ARG A 30 19.13 -29.50 5.54
N LEU A 31 18.91 -28.59 6.49
CA LEU A 31 18.54 -27.21 6.19
C LEU A 31 19.65 -26.48 5.41
N LEU A 32 20.93 -26.70 5.77
CA LEU A 32 22.05 -26.11 5.05
C LEU A 32 22.16 -26.63 3.60
N GLN A 33 21.92 -27.92 3.39
CA GLN A 33 21.91 -28.52 2.05
C GLN A 33 20.74 -28.00 1.19
N LEU A 34 19.55 -27.84 1.78
CA LEU A 34 18.40 -27.24 1.11
C LEU A 34 18.66 -25.76 0.78
N TRP A 35 19.31 -25.02 1.68
CA TRP A 35 19.68 -23.62 1.45
C TRP A 35 20.61 -23.48 0.24
N HIS A 36 21.69 -24.27 0.16
CA HIS A 36 22.62 -24.22 -0.98
C HIS A 36 21.98 -24.69 -2.30
N SER A 37 20.98 -25.56 -2.27
CA SER A 37 20.24 -25.95 -3.48
C SER A 37 19.31 -24.85 -3.99
N VAL A 38 18.77 -24.00 -3.10
CA VAL A 38 17.92 -22.86 -3.48
C VAL A 38 18.78 -21.71 -4.00
N GLU A 39 19.94 -21.48 -3.40
CA GLU A 39 20.86 -20.39 -3.76
C GLU A 39 21.52 -20.59 -5.14
N SER A 40 21.65 -21.84 -5.60
CA SER A 40 22.18 -22.17 -6.93
C SER A 40 21.15 -22.08 -8.07
N SER A 41 19.87 -21.80 -7.75
CA SER A 41 18.77 -21.71 -8.72
C SER A 41 18.41 -20.28 -9.11
N PHE A 42 18.98 -19.27 -8.46
CA PHE A 42 18.74 -17.86 -8.78
C PHE A 42 19.95 -17.26 -9.50
N PRO A 43 19.82 -16.80 -10.77
CA PRO A 43 20.91 -16.14 -11.45
C PRO A 43 21.19 -14.79 -10.77
N ASN A 44 22.29 -14.72 -10.01
CA ASN A 44 22.77 -13.47 -9.40
C ASN A 44 23.11 -12.38 -10.44
N ASP A 45 23.23 -12.74 -11.72
CA ASP A 45 23.58 -11.82 -12.80
C ASP A 45 22.44 -10.91 -13.27
N LEU A 46 21.17 -11.25 -12.96
CA LEU A 46 20.01 -10.43 -13.38
C LEU A 46 19.75 -9.22 -12.48
N ILE A 47 20.15 -9.27 -11.21
CA ILE A 47 19.85 -8.20 -10.24
C ILE A 47 20.83 -7.02 -10.37
N ILE A 48 22.07 -7.25 -10.82
CA ILE A 48 23.09 -6.19 -10.90
C ILE A 48 23.00 -5.37 -12.20
N GLN A 49 22.46 -5.92 -13.29
CA GLN A 49 22.26 -5.15 -14.54
C GLN A 49 21.06 -4.19 -14.51
N SER A 50 20.12 -4.36 -13.57
CA SER A 50 18.92 -3.51 -13.49
C SER A 50 19.19 -2.10 -12.96
N LEU A 51 20.32 -1.85 -12.30
CA LEU A 51 20.63 -0.56 -11.65
C LEU A 51 21.24 0.50 -12.59
N SER A 52 21.60 0.15 -13.83
CA SER A 52 22.24 1.08 -14.79
C SER A 52 21.34 1.54 -15.95
N HIS A 53 20.08 1.08 -16.02
CA HIS A 53 19.17 1.39 -17.12
C HIS A 53 18.06 2.38 -16.72
N LEU A 54 18.45 3.56 -16.21
CA LEU A 54 17.55 4.70 -16.31
C LEU A 54 17.46 5.11 -17.80
N PRO A 55 16.25 5.34 -18.34
CA PRO A 55 16.08 5.62 -19.76
C PRO A 55 16.92 6.85 -20.17
N PRO A 56 17.73 6.76 -21.24
CA PRO A 56 18.72 7.78 -21.61
C PRO A 56 18.14 9.12 -22.10
N ASN A 57 16.82 9.31 -22.08
CA ASN A 57 16.15 10.57 -22.41
C ASN A 57 15.89 11.43 -21.16
N ILE A 58 16.88 11.53 -20.27
CA ILE A 58 16.85 12.49 -19.18
C ILE A 58 17.11 13.86 -19.82
N THR A 59 16.03 14.63 -19.95
CA THR A 59 16.09 16.05 -20.26
C THR A 59 17.21 16.71 -19.45
N THR A 60 18.03 17.49 -20.14
CA THR A 60 19.26 18.08 -19.64
C THR A 60 19.07 18.69 -18.25
N HIS A 61 20.04 18.48 -17.37
CA HIS A 61 20.05 18.86 -15.94
C HIS A 61 19.48 20.25 -15.58
N ASN A 62 19.44 21.20 -16.52
CA ASN A 62 18.85 22.52 -16.32
C ASN A 62 17.31 22.55 -16.18
N GLU A 63 16.56 21.57 -16.72
CA GLU A 63 15.09 21.54 -16.54
C GLU A 63 14.65 21.04 -15.16
N LYS A 64 15.53 20.34 -14.42
CA LYS A 64 15.20 19.79 -13.10
C LYS A 64 15.03 20.85 -12.01
N ALA A 65 15.51 22.07 -12.22
CA ALA A 65 15.43 23.16 -11.24
C ALA A 65 14.01 23.79 -11.15
N GLU A 66 13.16 23.63 -12.17
CA GLU A 66 11.84 24.27 -12.24
C GLU A 66 10.66 23.36 -11.90
N ARG A 67 10.93 22.13 -11.44
CA ARG A 67 9.86 21.19 -11.12
C ARG A 67 8.99 21.70 -9.98
N ASN A 68 7.68 21.61 -10.17
CA ASN A 68 6.69 21.87 -9.15
C ASN A 68 5.80 20.63 -8.99
N ILE A 69 6.02 19.88 -7.91
CA ILE A 69 5.39 18.58 -7.70
C ILE A 69 4.20 18.74 -6.76
N ILE A 70 3.08 18.11 -7.10
CA ILE A 70 1.98 17.89 -6.16
C ILE A 70 2.00 16.44 -5.70
N PHE A 71 2.09 16.24 -4.39
CA PHE A 71 1.95 14.90 -3.82
C PHE A 71 0.48 14.52 -3.71
N VAL A 72 0.08 13.50 -4.48
CA VAL A 72 -1.26 12.93 -4.52
C VAL A 72 -1.32 11.76 -3.53
N HIS A 73 -1.77 12.05 -2.31
CA HIS A 73 -1.87 11.07 -1.23
C HIS A 73 -3.12 10.20 -1.40
N VAL A 74 -2.95 9.05 -2.05
CA VAL A 74 -3.98 8.02 -2.11
C VAL A 74 -4.08 7.31 -0.75
N GLY A 75 -5.28 7.31 -0.17
CA GLY A 75 -5.55 6.72 1.14
C GLY A 75 -5.14 5.25 1.20
N LYS A 76 -4.55 4.82 2.32
CA LYS A 76 -4.11 3.43 2.58
C LYS A 76 -2.98 2.90 1.69
N ALA A 77 -2.32 3.76 0.93
CA ALA A 77 -1.12 3.44 0.15
C ALA A 77 0.16 4.07 0.76
N ALA A 78 0.31 4.03 2.09
CA ALA A 78 1.46 4.59 2.83
C ALA A 78 1.71 6.11 2.72
N GLY A 79 0.76 6.90 2.21
CA GLY A 79 0.98 8.33 2.04
C GLY A 79 1.12 9.15 3.33
N GLU A 80 0.72 8.63 4.49
CA GLU A 80 1.05 9.28 5.78
C GLU A 80 2.57 9.23 6.06
N THR A 81 3.24 8.13 5.73
CA THR A 81 4.70 8.01 5.84
C THR A 81 5.37 9.07 4.97
N ILE A 82 4.96 9.15 3.69
CA ILE A 82 5.50 10.11 2.73
C ILE A 82 5.20 11.55 3.17
N LYS A 83 3.96 11.85 3.57
CA LYS A 83 3.58 13.19 4.04
C LYS A 83 4.48 13.69 5.18
N ASN A 84 4.96 12.81 6.06
CA ASN A 84 5.78 13.20 7.20
C ASN A 84 7.25 13.52 6.86
N ILE A 85 7.70 13.20 5.64
CA ILE A 85 9.04 13.57 5.13
C ILE A 85 9.00 14.73 4.13
N LEU A 86 7.80 15.24 3.80
CA LEU A 86 7.61 16.33 2.84
C LEU A 86 7.30 17.65 3.54
N LYS A 87 7.93 18.74 3.06
CA LYS A 87 7.66 20.10 3.54
C LYS A 87 6.19 20.48 3.41
N ALA A 88 5.57 20.22 2.26
CA ALA A 88 4.13 20.44 2.06
C ALA A 88 3.27 19.73 3.11
N GLY A 89 3.65 18.52 3.51
CA GLY A 89 2.96 17.76 4.55
C GLY A 89 3.07 18.39 5.95
N CYS A 90 4.23 18.97 6.28
CA CYS A 90 4.38 19.76 7.50
C CYS A 90 3.57 21.07 7.47
N LEU A 91 3.55 21.77 6.33
CA LEU A 91 2.81 23.03 6.15
C LEU A 91 1.28 22.83 6.19
N ALA A 92 0.79 21.64 5.83
CA ALA A 92 -0.63 21.31 5.92
C ALA A 92 -1.16 21.14 7.36
N ARG A 93 -0.30 21.22 8.39
CA ARG A 93 -0.70 21.06 9.79
C ARG A 93 -1.36 22.35 10.29
N THR A 94 -2.57 22.24 10.84
CA THR A 94 -3.33 23.39 11.36
C THR A 94 -2.69 24.07 12.57
N ALA A 95 -2.04 23.31 13.46
CA ALA A 95 -1.42 23.85 14.66
C ALA A 95 0.03 24.29 14.39
N ARG A 96 0.31 25.60 14.51
CA ARG A 96 1.64 26.20 14.30
C ARG A 96 2.78 25.48 15.02
N ARG A 97 2.61 25.16 16.31
CA ARG A 97 3.63 24.41 17.09
C ARG A 97 3.93 23.04 16.49
N ARG A 98 2.93 22.34 15.93
CA ARG A 98 3.13 21.04 15.26
C ARG A 98 3.79 21.19 13.90
N GLN A 99 3.50 22.27 13.18
CA GLN A 99 4.16 22.62 11.93
C GLN A 99 5.65 22.91 12.17
N GLU A 100 5.99 23.81 13.10
CA GLU A 100 7.39 24.14 13.43
C GLU A 100 8.18 22.90 13.87
N LYS A 101 7.60 22.06 14.75
CA LYS A 101 8.22 20.79 15.18
C LYS A 101 8.40 19.80 14.02
N CYS A 102 7.50 19.80 13.04
CA CYS A 102 7.60 18.94 11.87
C CYS A 102 8.72 19.44 10.94
N LEU A 103 8.73 20.74 10.61
CA LEU A 103 9.74 21.38 9.77
C LEU A 103 11.15 21.20 10.34
N ALA A 104 11.32 21.34 11.65
CA ALA A 104 12.61 21.15 12.32
C ALA A 104 13.14 19.70 12.28
N ARG A 105 12.32 18.74 11.87
CA ARG A 105 12.66 17.31 11.78
C ARG A 105 12.69 16.80 10.34
N LEU A 106 12.41 17.66 9.36
CA LEU A 106 12.43 17.24 7.97
C LEU A 106 13.86 16.85 7.58
N PRO A 107 14.03 15.76 6.82
CA PRO A 107 15.31 15.47 6.21
C PRO A 107 15.63 16.50 5.14
N ASP A 108 16.92 16.69 4.89
CA ASP A 108 17.40 17.40 3.72
C ASP A 108 17.14 16.52 2.48
N SER A 109 16.08 16.83 1.75
CA SER A 109 15.57 16.05 0.63
C SER A 109 15.11 16.99 -0.47
N ARG A 110 15.66 16.81 -1.67
CA ARG A 110 15.28 17.58 -2.84
C ARG A 110 13.82 17.32 -3.22
N LEU A 111 13.36 16.07 -3.07
CA LEU A 111 11.95 15.73 -3.23
C LEU A 111 11.06 16.58 -2.30
N SER A 112 11.44 16.70 -1.03
CA SER A 112 10.69 17.50 -0.03
C SER A 112 10.60 18.99 -0.39
N GLU A 113 11.64 19.54 -1.01
CA GLU A 113 11.67 20.94 -1.48
C GLU A 113 10.77 21.18 -2.70
N LEU A 114 10.77 20.26 -3.66
CA LEU A 114 10.05 20.39 -4.93
C LEU A 114 8.56 20.10 -4.80
N VAL A 115 8.13 19.37 -3.76
CA VAL A 115 6.71 19.19 -3.46
C VAL A 115 6.13 20.46 -2.82
N SER A 116 5.35 21.21 -3.59
CA SER A 116 4.76 22.48 -3.15
C SER A 116 3.39 22.33 -2.47
N ALA A 117 2.65 21.27 -2.83
CA ALA A 117 1.31 21.04 -2.32
C ALA A 117 0.99 19.55 -2.19
N TYR A 118 -0.13 19.30 -1.52
CA TYR A 118 -0.60 17.98 -1.13
C TYR A 118 -2.08 17.87 -1.48
N PHE A 119 -2.47 16.77 -2.12
CA PHE A 119 -3.85 16.44 -2.46
C PHE A 119 -4.26 15.15 -1.74
N HIS A 120 -5.30 15.19 -0.92
CA HIS A 120 -5.82 14.01 -0.23
C HIS A 120 -7.35 14.05 -0.12
N CYS A 121 -7.98 12.93 -0.45
CA CYS A 121 -9.42 12.78 -0.49
C CYS A 121 -10.07 13.92 -1.29
N PHE A 122 -10.80 14.81 -0.64
CA PHE A 122 -11.58 15.88 -1.28
C PHE A 122 -10.91 17.26 -1.16
N ASP A 123 -9.71 17.32 -0.58
CA ASP A 123 -8.92 18.54 -0.45
C ASP A 123 -8.15 18.82 -1.75
N VAL A 124 -8.88 19.10 -2.84
CA VAL A 124 -8.30 19.31 -4.17
C VAL A 124 -7.54 20.65 -4.21
N PRO A 125 -6.23 20.65 -4.50
CA PRO A 125 -5.47 21.89 -4.61
C PRO A 125 -5.88 22.68 -5.85
N ARG A 126 -5.70 24.02 -5.82
CA ARG A 126 -6.02 24.90 -6.95
C ARG A 126 -5.00 24.76 -8.08
N LEU A 127 -5.10 23.70 -8.88
CA LEU A 127 -4.12 23.30 -9.89
C LEU A 127 -3.74 24.43 -10.86
N LYS A 128 -4.71 25.19 -11.38
CA LYS A 128 -4.46 26.32 -12.30
C LYS A 128 -3.56 27.41 -11.70
N LYS A 129 -3.63 27.61 -10.38
CA LYS A 129 -2.79 28.58 -9.67
C LYS A 129 -1.40 28.01 -9.41
N LEU A 130 -1.32 26.73 -9.06
CA LEU A 130 -0.06 26.07 -8.74
C LEU A 130 0.78 25.77 -9.98
N LYS A 131 0.14 25.48 -11.14
CA LYS A 131 0.81 25.07 -12.38
C LYS A 131 1.82 23.93 -12.11
N PRO A 132 1.37 22.79 -11.56
CA PRO A 132 2.27 21.67 -11.31
C PRO A 132 2.86 21.15 -12.61
N THR A 133 4.13 20.78 -12.58
CA THR A 133 4.80 20.10 -13.68
C THR A 133 4.64 18.59 -13.56
N SER A 134 4.50 18.08 -12.33
CA SER A 134 4.42 16.65 -12.06
C SER A 134 3.43 16.34 -10.91
N PHE A 135 2.84 15.16 -10.95
CA PHE A 135 2.03 14.58 -9.88
C PHE A 135 2.73 13.34 -9.32
N LEU A 136 3.02 13.34 -8.02
CA LEU A 136 3.59 12.18 -7.32
C LEU A 136 2.47 11.36 -6.67
N PHE A 137 2.21 10.18 -7.19
CA PHE A 137 1.25 9.23 -6.62
C PHE A 137 1.97 8.22 -5.73
N ASN A 138 1.43 7.99 -4.53
CA ASN A 138 1.72 6.78 -3.78
C ASN A 138 0.71 5.70 -4.17
N VAL A 139 1.21 4.55 -4.61
CA VAL A 139 0.38 3.46 -5.11
C VAL A 139 0.51 2.20 -4.26
N ARG A 140 -0.54 1.41 -4.27
CA ARG A 140 -0.73 0.11 -3.64
C ARG A 140 -1.73 -0.68 -4.46
N HIS A 141 -1.54 -2.00 -4.54
CA HIS A 141 -2.51 -2.89 -5.16
C HIS A 141 -3.94 -2.57 -4.69
N PRO A 142 -4.91 -2.35 -5.58
CA PRO A 142 -6.25 -1.90 -5.21
C PRO A 142 -6.97 -2.78 -4.20
N VAL A 143 -6.84 -4.11 -4.30
CA VAL A 143 -7.44 -5.04 -3.32
C VAL A 143 -6.81 -4.84 -1.95
N ASP A 144 -5.48 -4.80 -1.84
CA ASP A 144 -4.78 -4.57 -0.58
C ASP A 144 -5.13 -3.22 0.04
N ARG A 145 -5.32 -2.20 -0.80
CA ARG A 145 -5.74 -0.86 -0.36
C ARG A 145 -7.15 -0.91 0.22
N ALA A 146 -8.09 -1.59 -0.46
CA ALA A 146 -9.46 -1.78 0.01
C ALA A 146 -9.52 -2.59 1.31
N LEU A 147 -8.77 -3.69 1.42
CA LEU A 147 -8.66 -4.50 2.65
C LEU A 147 -8.08 -3.67 3.81
N SER A 148 -7.06 -2.85 3.53
CA SER A 148 -6.48 -1.96 4.52
C SER A 148 -7.45 -0.86 4.97
N TRP A 149 -8.33 -0.38 4.09
CA TRP A 149 -9.42 0.52 4.47
C TRP A 149 -10.48 -0.19 5.31
N TYR A 150 -10.93 -1.38 4.88
CA TYR A 150 -11.90 -2.20 5.62
C TYR A 150 -11.43 -2.45 7.06
N GLY A 151 -10.20 -2.94 7.22
CA GLY A 151 -9.60 -3.12 8.53
C GLY A 151 -9.42 -1.82 9.33
N TYR A 152 -9.19 -0.69 8.66
CA TYR A 152 -9.07 0.61 9.35
C TYR A 152 -10.38 1.11 9.97
N ILE A 153 -11.52 0.82 9.34
CA ILE A 153 -12.84 1.25 9.80
C ILE A 153 -13.63 0.14 10.53
N HIS A 154 -13.12 -1.09 10.56
CA HIS A 154 -13.85 -2.22 11.14
C HIS A 154 -14.21 -2.00 12.62
N PRO A 155 -15.46 -2.19 13.04
CA PRO A 155 -15.92 -1.91 14.41
C PRO A 155 -15.17 -2.72 15.47
N ASP A 156 -14.77 -3.96 15.16
CA ASP A 156 -14.02 -4.82 16.10
C ASP A 156 -12.59 -4.33 16.36
N HIS A 157 -12.07 -3.45 15.52
CA HIS A 157 -10.77 -2.82 15.70
C HIS A 157 -10.83 -1.58 16.60
N CYS A 158 -11.97 -1.33 17.25
CA CYS A 158 -12.13 -0.25 18.22
C CYS A 158 -11.39 -0.56 19.54
N LYS A 159 -10.18 -0.01 19.67
CA LYS A 159 -9.38 -0.09 20.93
C LYS A 159 -9.38 1.21 21.74
N HIS A 160 -9.51 2.37 21.08
CA HIS A 160 -9.45 3.70 21.73
C HIS A 160 -10.49 4.65 21.11
N MET A 161 -11.16 5.45 21.96
CA MET A 161 -12.37 6.23 21.63
C MET A 161 -12.26 7.22 20.45
N ALA A 162 -11.07 7.49 19.91
CA ALA A 162 -10.85 8.46 18.83
C ALA A 162 -10.51 7.85 17.46
N THR A 163 -10.56 6.52 17.30
CA THR A 163 -10.22 5.86 16.02
C THR A 163 -11.44 5.75 15.09
N PRO A 164 -11.25 5.69 13.75
CA PRO A 164 -12.36 5.45 12.82
C PRO A 164 -13.12 4.16 13.06
N ALA A 165 -12.43 3.08 13.44
CA ALA A 165 -13.05 1.85 13.94
C ALA A 165 -14.04 2.10 15.10
N CYS A 166 -13.67 2.93 16.09
CA CYS A 166 -14.58 3.27 17.19
C CYS A 166 -15.74 4.15 16.77
N LYS A 167 -15.53 5.06 15.81
CA LYS A 167 -16.63 5.85 15.23
C LYS A 167 -17.62 4.94 14.51
N ALA A 168 -17.12 3.97 13.74
CA ALA A 168 -17.96 2.98 13.07
C ALA A 168 -18.76 2.17 14.10
N LYS A 169 -18.10 1.63 15.13
CA LYS A 169 -18.75 0.90 16.24
C LYS A 169 -19.84 1.71 16.94
N TRP A 170 -19.65 3.02 17.11
CA TRP A 170 -20.68 3.89 17.68
C TRP A 170 -21.87 4.08 16.73
N GLN A 171 -21.62 4.24 15.43
CA GLN A 171 -22.67 4.35 14.42
C GLN A 171 -23.50 3.06 14.26
N LEU A 172 -22.96 1.89 14.62
CA LEU A 172 -23.74 0.65 14.69
C LEU A 172 -24.89 0.69 15.70
N LYS A 173 -24.96 1.67 16.60
CA LYS A 173 -26.11 1.85 17.49
C LYS A 173 -27.32 2.48 16.80
N ASN A 174 -27.14 2.98 15.57
CA ASN A 174 -28.18 3.63 14.80
C ASN A 174 -28.35 2.90 13.46
N GLU A 175 -29.46 2.17 13.34
CA GLU A 175 -29.80 1.31 12.20
C GLU A 175 -29.95 2.10 10.88
N ASP A 176 -30.27 3.40 10.97
CA ASP A 176 -30.45 4.28 9.81
C ASP A 176 -29.13 4.73 9.18
N THR A 177 -27.99 4.45 9.82
CA THR A 177 -26.68 4.85 9.29
C THR A 177 -26.22 3.92 8.17
N TRP A 178 -25.52 4.46 7.18
CA TRP A 178 -24.88 3.66 6.14
C TRP A 178 -23.89 2.64 6.74
N VAL A 179 -23.18 3.02 7.81
CA VAL A 179 -22.20 2.15 8.47
C VAL A 179 -22.86 0.94 9.12
N HIS A 180 -24.03 1.12 9.75
CA HIS A 180 -24.81 -0.01 10.27
C HIS A 180 -25.16 -0.97 9.14
N ARG A 181 -25.80 -0.49 8.08
CA ARG A 181 -26.16 -1.33 6.92
C ARG A 181 -24.96 -1.99 6.26
N PHE A 182 -23.83 -1.29 6.17
CA PHE A 182 -22.60 -1.83 5.59
C PHE A 182 -22.07 -3.02 6.41
N PHE A 183 -21.92 -2.89 7.73
CA PHE A 183 -21.39 -3.97 8.56
C PHE A 183 -22.41 -5.05 8.93
N ASP A 184 -23.70 -4.75 8.82
CA ASP A 184 -24.76 -5.78 8.85
C ASP A 184 -24.66 -6.69 7.62
N CYS A 185 -24.43 -6.11 6.44
CA CYS A 185 -24.16 -6.85 5.22
C CYS A 185 -22.80 -7.56 5.22
N PHE A 186 -21.78 -6.93 5.80
CA PHE A 186 -20.38 -7.34 5.65
C PHE A 186 -19.66 -7.39 6.99
N PRO A 187 -19.88 -8.46 7.79
CA PRO A 187 -19.11 -8.68 9.01
C PRO A 187 -17.65 -9.07 8.72
N THR A 188 -17.38 -9.66 7.55
CA THR A 188 -16.01 -10.00 7.10
C THR A 188 -15.71 -9.40 5.73
N ALA A 189 -14.41 -9.29 5.42
CA ALA A 189 -13.98 -8.85 4.10
C ALA A 189 -14.38 -9.84 3.00
N GLU A 190 -14.49 -11.14 3.29
CA GLU A 190 -14.98 -12.09 2.28
C GLU A 190 -16.44 -11.84 1.93
N GLU A 191 -17.29 -11.56 2.92
CA GLU A 191 -18.69 -11.24 2.67
C GLU A 191 -18.85 -9.92 1.90
N TRP A 192 -17.94 -8.97 2.09
CA TRP A 192 -17.90 -7.74 1.29
C TRP A 192 -17.72 -8.03 -0.19
N PHE A 193 -16.75 -8.88 -0.55
CA PHE A 193 -16.44 -9.22 -1.95
C PHE A 193 -17.33 -10.32 -2.54
N LEU A 194 -18.01 -11.10 -1.71
CA LEU A 194 -19.00 -12.11 -2.11
C LEU A 194 -20.37 -11.81 -1.46
N PRO A 195 -21.03 -10.70 -1.83
CA PRO A 195 -22.28 -10.29 -1.20
C PRO A 195 -23.40 -11.30 -1.46
N LYS A 196 -24.02 -11.79 -0.37
CA LYS A 196 -25.03 -12.86 -0.40
C LYS A 196 -26.40 -12.42 -0.93
N THR A 197 -26.74 -11.13 -0.82
CA THR A 197 -28.05 -10.60 -1.21
C THR A 197 -27.89 -9.47 -2.24
N SER A 198 -28.95 -9.20 -3.01
CA SER A 198 -28.98 -8.08 -3.95
C SER A 198 -28.84 -6.73 -3.25
N HIS A 199 -29.44 -6.57 -2.06
CA HIS A 199 -29.31 -5.37 -1.24
C HIS A 199 -27.85 -5.13 -0.82
N CYS A 200 -27.20 -6.14 -0.26
CA CYS A 200 -25.80 -6.03 0.12
C CYS A 200 -24.92 -5.77 -1.11
N ARG A 201 -25.15 -6.48 -2.23
CA ARG A 201 -24.42 -6.25 -3.48
C ARG A 201 -24.48 -4.79 -3.93
N ALA A 202 -25.65 -4.15 -3.84
CA ALA A 202 -25.78 -2.72 -4.17
C ALA A 202 -24.93 -1.82 -3.25
N ILE A 203 -24.91 -2.10 -1.94
CA ILE A 203 -24.08 -1.37 -0.97
C ILE A 203 -22.58 -1.56 -1.27
N ALA A 204 -22.14 -2.80 -1.53
CA ALA A 204 -20.76 -3.10 -1.87
C ALA A 204 -20.32 -2.36 -3.15
N GLN A 205 -21.14 -2.41 -4.20
CA GLN A 205 -20.86 -1.74 -5.47
C GLN A 205 -20.72 -0.23 -5.32
N GLN A 206 -21.54 0.42 -4.49
CA GLN A 206 -21.39 1.85 -4.21
C GLN A 206 -20.04 2.18 -3.56
N ALA A 207 -19.58 1.34 -2.63
CA ALA A 207 -18.29 1.50 -1.98
C ALA A 207 -17.12 1.30 -2.97
N TRP A 208 -17.14 0.25 -3.79
CA TRP A 208 -16.09 -0.05 -4.77
C TRP A 208 -15.96 1.01 -5.86
N LYS A 209 -17.11 1.47 -6.39
CA LYS A 209 -17.15 2.51 -7.42
C LYS A 209 -16.80 3.90 -6.88
N GLY A 210 -16.79 4.06 -5.55
CA GLY A 210 -16.63 5.36 -4.91
C GLY A 210 -17.80 6.31 -5.22
N SER A 211 -19.02 5.78 -5.32
CA SER A 211 -20.21 6.57 -5.68
C SER A 211 -21.01 7.09 -4.47
N LEU A 212 -20.47 6.94 -3.25
CA LEU A 212 -21.09 7.47 -2.04
C LEU A 212 -20.79 8.96 -1.90
N ASP A 213 -21.71 9.72 -1.30
CA ASP A 213 -21.42 11.10 -0.88
C ASP A 213 -20.55 11.08 0.39
N TYR A 214 -19.33 11.61 0.29
CA TYR A 214 -18.40 11.69 1.41
C TYR A 214 -18.91 12.56 2.56
N ARG A 215 -19.84 13.48 2.31
CA ARG A 215 -20.47 14.33 3.34
C ARG A 215 -21.43 13.51 4.20
N GLU A 216 -22.11 12.55 3.60
CA GLU A 216 -23.03 11.64 4.27
C GLU A 216 -22.28 10.48 4.93
N VAL A 217 -21.20 10.01 4.30
CA VAL A 217 -20.40 8.86 4.78
C VAL A 217 -18.91 9.21 4.94
N PRO A 218 -18.51 10.10 5.87
CA PRO A 218 -17.11 10.52 6.01
C PRO A 218 -16.14 9.37 6.32
N LEU A 219 -16.61 8.28 6.94
CA LEU A 219 -15.78 7.09 7.22
C LEU A 219 -15.35 6.35 5.94
N ALA A 220 -16.12 6.50 4.86
CA ALA A 220 -15.81 5.93 3.56
C ALA A 220 -14.94 6.86 2.69
N ALA A 221 -14.53 8.04 3.17
CA ALA A 221 -13.81 9.03 2.35
C ALA A 221 -12.58 8.47 1.63
N HIS A 222 -11.80 7.59 2.26
CA HIS A 222 -10.62 6.95 1.62
C HIS A 222 -10.98 5.92 0.54
N MET A 223 -12.19 5.36 0.60
CA MET A 223 -12.68 4.39 -0.39
C MET A 223 -13.42 5.09 -1.54
N ILE A 224 -14.11 6.20 -1.23
CA ILE A 224 -14.73 7.08 -2.21
C ILE A 224 -13.67 7.77 -3.06
N ALA A 225 -12.63 8.32 -2.43
CA ALA A 225 -11.46 8.85 -3.12
C ALA A 225 -10.53 7.71 -3.59
N ASN A 226 -11.00 6.92 -4.55
CA ASN A 226 -10.26 5.86 -5.25
C ASN A 226 -9.28 6.46 -6.29
N TYR A 227 -8.49 5.63 -7.00
CA TYR A 227 -7.55 6.16 -7.99
C TYR A 227 -8.23 6.97 -9.10
N GLN A 228 -9.42 6.56 -9.56
CA GLN A 228 -10.17 7.27 -10.58
C GLN A 228 -10.49 8.71 -10.14
N HIS A 229 -10.90 8.90 -8.87
CA HIS A 229 -11.12 10.23 -8.31
C HIS A 229 -9.87 11.11 -8.40
N TYR A 230 -8.70 10.59 -8.02
CA TYR A 230 -7.46 11.37 -8.08
C TYR A 230 -7.07 11.71 -9.53
N VAL A 231 -7.13 10.75 -10.45
CA VAL A 231 -6.80 10.97 -11.87
C VAL A 231 -7.72 11.99 -12.52
N ASN A 232 -9.03 11.92 -12.26
CA ASN A 232 -10.02 12.88 -12.74
C ASN A 232 -9.75 14.30 -12.26
N ASN A 233 -9.17 14.45 -11.07
CA ASN A 233 -8.84 15.75 -10.46
C ASN A 233 -7.38 16.15 -10.66
N THR A 234 -6.59 15.42 -11.45
CA THR A 234 -5.16 15.72 -11.70
C THR A 234 -4.82 15.59 -13.18
N ILE A 235 -4.41 14.42 -13.64
CA ILE A 235 -3.89 14.16 -14.99
C ILE A 235 -4.96 14.45 -16.05
N HIS A 236 -6.25 14.22 -15.79
CA HIS A 236 -7.30 14.60 -16.74
C HIS A 236 -7.49 16.13 -16.85
N VAL A 237 -7.13 16.87 -15.80
CA VAL A 237 -7.18 18.34 -15.78
C VAL A 237 -5.93 18.95 -16.41
N LEU A 238 -4.77 18.32 -16.21
CA LEU A 238 -3.47 18.73 -16.71
C LEU A 238 -2.77 17.50 -17.36
N PRO A 239 -3.13 17.16 -18.61
CA PRO A 239 -2.66 15.93 -19.27
C PRO A 239 -1.17 15.94 -19.60
N ASP A 240 -0.55 17.13 -19.70
CA ASP A 240 0.87 17.29 -20.00
C ASP A 240 1.76 17.18 -18.74
N SER A 241 1.16 17.08 -17.55
CA SER A 241 1.94 16.91 -16.32
C SER A 241 2.50 15.50 -16.21
N GLU A 242 3.76 15.42 -15.79
CA GLU A 242 4.48 14.16 -15.56
C GLU A 242 3.87 13.36 -14.40
N ILE A 243 3.85 12.03 -14.51
CA ILE A 243 3.38 11.14 -13.45
C ILE A 243 4.60 10.52 -12.79
N LEU A 244 4.72 10.70 -11.47
CA LEU A 244 5.71 10.06 -10.63
C LEU A 244 5.00 9.08 -9.71
N VAL A 245 5.62 7.93 -9.45
CA VAL A 245 5.03 6.85 -8.64
C VAL A 245 5.99 6.39 -7.56
N VAL A 246 5.45 6.16 -6.37
CA VAL A 246 6.11 5.48 -5.26
C VAL A 246 5.21 4.31 -4.82
N ARG A 247 5.73 3.09 -4.90
CA ARG A 247 5.00 1.86 -4.57
C ARG A 247 5.04 1.62 -3.08
N THR A 248 3.96 1.07 -2.52
CA THR A 248 3.89 0.73 -1.09
C THR A 248 4.80 -0.44 -0.74
N THR A 249 4.99 -1.39 -1.65
CA THR A 249 5.86 -2.57 -1.51
C THR A 249 7.33 -2.18 -1.39
N ASP A 250 7.76 -1.18 -2.18
CA ASP A 250 9.15 -0.71 -2.27
C ASP A 250 9.31 0.75 -1.81
N LEU A 251 8.47 1.17 -0.87
CA LEU A 251 8.29 2.57 -0.47
C LEU A 251 9.60 3.35 -0.29
N TRP A 252 10.51 2.84 0.53
CA TRP A 252 11.76 3.53 0.83
C TRP A 252 12.76 3.45 -0.31
N HIS A 253 12.77 2.36 -1.09
CA HIS A 253 13.62 2.24 -2.26
C HIS A 253 13.21 3.27 -3.31
N ASP A 254 11.92 3.33 -3.66
CA ASP A 254 11.37 4.27 -4.64
C ASP A 254 11.58 5.73 -4.21
N LEU A 255 11.39 6.05 -2.92
CA LEU A 255 11.62 7.41 -2.42
C LEU A 255 13.07 7.86 -2.55
N LYS A 256 14.03 6.96 -2.30
CA LYS A 256 15.46 7.27 -2.44
C LYS A 256 15.85 7.49 -3.88
N ALA A 257 15.49 6.54 -4.75
CA ALA A 257 15.76 6.62 -6.17
C ALA A 257 15.14 7.89 -6.78
N LEU A 258 13.92 8.24 -6.35
CA LEU A 258 13.24 9.45 -6.80
C LEU A 258 13.95 10.73 -6.32
N ASP A 259 14.36 10.80 -5.04
CA ASP A 259 15.10 11.95 -4.51
C ASP A 259 16.43 12.13 -5.24
N GLU A 260 17.19 11.06 -5.47
CA GLU A 260 18.45 11.07 -6.24
C GLU A 260 18.21 11.51 -7.69
N TRP A 261 17.17 10.98 -8.35
CA TRP A 261 16.81 11.37 -9.71
C TRP A 261 16.44 12.87 -9.82
N LEU A 262 15.89 13.44 -8.75
CA LEU A 262 15.59 14.87 -8.63
C LEU A 262 16.81 15.74 -8.28
N GLY A 263 17.99 15.14 -8.12
CA GLY A 263 19.23 15.82 -7.75
C GLY A 263 19.49 15.93 -6.25
N GLY A 264 18.73 15.18 -5.44
CA GLY A 264 18.97 15.00 -4.01
C GLY A 264 20.03 13.94 -3.73
N THR A 265 20.08 13.50 -2.47
CA THR A 265 21.10 12.55 -2.00
C THR A 265 20.55 11.15 -1.71
N GLY A 266 19.23 10.98 -1.76
CA GLY A 266 18.58 9.73 -1.36
C GLY A 266 18.66 9.46 0.14
N ARG A 267 19.08 10.44 0.96
CA ARG A 267 19.28 10.25 2.41
C ARG A 267 18.20 10.95 3.21
N PHE A 268 17.23 10.20 3.70
CA PHE A 268 16.16 10.72 4.57
C PHE A 268 16.52 10.74 6.07
N GLY A 269 17.78 10.52 6.42
CA GLY A 269 18.28 10.57 7.79
C GLY A 269 18.07 9.28 8.60
N ARG A 270 18.95 9.04 9.58
CA ARG A 270 18.91 7.86 10.45
C ARG A 270 17.68 7.94 11.36
N GLY A 271 16.80 6.94 11.29
CA GLY A 271 15.60 6.81 12.14
C GLY A 271 14.29 7.30 11.52
N ILE A 272 14.32 7.87 10.32
CA ILE A 272 13.13 8.09 9.48
C ILE A 272 13.05 6.98 8.43
N GLU A 273 14.17 6.69 7.79
CA GLU A 273 14.29 5.61 6.83
C GLU A 273 13.90 4.25 7.43
N GLY A 274 13.15 3.44 6.68
CA GLY A 274 12.62 2.16 7.14
C GLY A 274 11.42 2.26 8.09
N THR A 275 11.03 3.47 8.51
CA THR A 275 9.83 3.63 9.35
C THR A 275 8.55 3.57 8.51
N ALA A 276 7.47 3.10 9.11
CA ALA A 276 6.15 3.17 8.52
C ALA A 276 5.24 3.96 9.47
N VAL A 277 4.80 5.15 9.05
CA VAL A 277 3.78 5.89 9.80
C VAL A 277 2.42 5.37 9.39
N THR A 278 1.83 4.66 10.33
CA THR A 278 0.59 3.93 10.11
C THR A 278 -0.44 4.45 11.10
N HIS A 279 -1.64 4.78 10.62
CA HIS A 279 -2.75 5.25 11.47
C HIS A 279 -3.39 4.09 12.26
N GLY A 280 -2.56 3.19 12.81
CA GLY A 280 -2.99 1.99 13.52
C GLY A 280 -3.42 0.82 12.64
N SER A 281 -3.57 0.98 11.32
CA SER A 281 -4.00 -0.11 10.42
C SER A 281 -3.05 -1.31 10.44
N HIS A 282 -1.76 -1.10 10.64
CA HIS A 282 -0.75 -2.16 10.84
C HIS A 282 -0.97 -3.04 12.07
N ARG A 283 -1.76 -2.58 13.06
CA ARG A 283 -2.01 -3.32 14.30
C ARG A 283 -3.04 -4.43 14.13
N TYR A 284 -3.64 -4.49 12.95
CA TYR A 284 -4.64 -5.47 12.60
C TYR A 284 -4.05 -6.30 11.46
N ALA A 285 -4.14 -7.62 11.59
CA ALA A 285 -3.87 -8.47 10.45
C ALA A 285 -4.84 -8.08 9.35
N ASN A 286 -4.33 -7.76 8.16
CA ASN A 286 -5.24 -7.60 7.02
C ASN A 286 -5.91 -8.96 6.81
N PRO A 287 -7.23 -8.98 6.56
CA PRO A 287 -7.90 -10.22 6.21
C PRO A 287 -7.22 -10.84 4.98
N VAL A 288 -6.92 -12.12 5.07
CA VAL A 288 -6.33 -12.89 3.96
C VAL A 288 -7.48 -13.52 3.20
N LEU A 289 -7.71 -13.07 1.97
CA LEU A 289 -8.74 -13.63 1.11
C LEU A 289 -8.25 -14.97 0.55
N ASN A 290 -9.14 -15.97 0.47
CA ASN A 290 -8.87 -17.18 -0.30
C ASN A 290 -8.88 -16.87 -1.82
N GLY A 291 -8.41 -17.81 -2.64
CA GLY A 291 -8.28 -17.60 -4.10
C GLY A 291 -9.57 -17.15 -4.79
N THR A 292 -10.70 -17.79 -4.47
CA THR A 292 -12.02 -17.42 -5.05
C THR A 292 -12.43 -16.00 -4.66
N THR A 293 -12.30 -15.65 -3.39
CA THR A 293 -12.66 -14.32 -2.89
C THR A 293 -11.69 -13.24 -3.40
N MET A 294 -10.41 -13.56 -3.53
CA MET A 294 -9.40 -12.68 -4.10
C MET A 294 -9.73 -12.34 -5.55
N PHE A 295 -10.03 -13.35 -6.36
CA PHE A 295 -10.46 -13.16 -7.75
C PHE A 295 -11.72 -12.28 -7.83
N ALA A 296 -12.74 -12.57 -7.01
CA ALA A 296 -13.95 -11.74 -6.94
C ALA A 296 -13.66 -10.29 -6.54
N ALA A 297 -12.74 -10.07 -5.59
CA ALA A 297 -12.31 -8.74 -5.18
C ALA A 297 -11.60 -7.98 -6.32
N CYS A 298 -10.76 -8.67 -7.09
CA CYS A 298 -10.14 -8.09 -8.28
C CYS A 298 -11.18 -7.70 -9.33
N CYS A 299 -12.18 -8.55 -9.62
CA CYS A 299 -13.26 -8.19 -10.54
C CYS A 299 -14.08 -6.98 -10.05
N ALA A 300 -14.40 -6.95 -8.75
CA ALA A 300 -15.12 -5.85 -8.13
C ALA A 300 -14.37 -4.51 -8.25
N LEU A 301 -13.04 -4.54 -8.23
CA LEU A 301 -12.14 -3.40 -8.30
C LEU A 301 -11.44 -3.25 -9.66
N LEU A 302 -11.89 -3.96 -10.70
CA LEU A 302 -11.26 -3.97 -12.03
C LEU A 302 -11.12 -2.56 -12.65
N PRO A 303 -12.12 -1.65 -12.55
CA PRO A 303 -11.94 -0.27 -12.99
C PRO A 303 -10.79 0.44 -12.30
N GLU A 304 -10.58 0.16 -11.01
CA GLU A 304 -9.51 0.76 -10.23
C GLU A 304 -8.14 0.14 -10.52
N LEU A 305 -8.10 -1.19 -10.71
CA LEU A 305 -6.91 -1.91 -11.21
C LEU A 305 -6.43 -1.37 -12.55
N SER A 306 -7.37 -1.04 -13.44
CA SER A 306 -7.05 -0.44 -14.74
C SER A 306 -6.34 0.92 -14.57
N VAL A 307 -6.86 1.79 -13.69
CA VAL A 307 -6.21 3.08 -13.39
C VAL A 307 -4.84 2.89 -12.73
N TYR A 308 -4.71 1.95 -11.80
CA TYR A 308 -3.44 1.61 -11.16
C TYR A 308 -2.39 1.16 -12.19
N ARG A 309 -2.76 0.27 -13.11
CA ARG A 309 -1.92 -0.19 -14.22
C ARG A 309 -1.46 0.97 -15.10
N ASP A 310 -2.38 1.88 -15.43
CA ASP A 310 -2.08 3.03 -16.29
C ASP A 310 -1.14 4.04 -15.61
N LEU A 311 -1.29 4.24 -14.29
CA LEU A 311 -0.36 5.05 -13.49
C LEU A 311 1.05 4.46 -13.50
N LEU A 312 1.19 3.14 -13.33
CA LEU A 312 2.48 2.44 -13.40
C LEU A 312 3.11 2.59 -14.79
N ALA A 313 2.36 2.33 -15.85
CA ALA A 313 2.86 2.42 -17.23
C ALA A 313 3.41 3.82 -17.55
N LYS A 314 2.74 4.87 -17.05
CA LYS A 314 3.11 6.28 -17.27
C LYS A 314 4.11 6.83 -16.28
N ALA A 315 4.53 6.08 -15.26
CA ALA A 315 5.46 6.55 -14.25
C ALA A 315 6.82 6.93 -14.87
N ALA A 316 7.23 8.18 -14.77
CA ALA A 316 8.48 8.66 -15.39
C ALA A 316 9.73 8.23 -14.59
N ASN A 317 9.59 7.95 -13.30
CA ASN A 317 10.69 7.60 -12.40
C ASN A 317 10.90 6.09 -12.20
N LEU A 318 10.15 5.23 -12.90
CA LEU A 318 10.34 3.78 -12.90
C LEU A 318 10.88 3.34 -14.27
N ASP A 319 11.83 2.42 -14.29
CA ASP A 319 12.29 1.79 -15.51
C ASP A 319 11.24 0.81 -16.07
N GLN A 320 11.41 0.38 -17.33
CA GLN A 320 10.43 -0.47 -18.00
C GLN A 320 10.30 -1.86 -17.36
N ILE A 321 11.41 -2.44 -16.87
CA ILE A 321 11.40 -3.77 -16.26
C ILE A 321 10.59 -3.73 -14.96
N THR A 322 10.85 -2.73 -14.10
CA THR A 322 10.07 -2.51 -12.87
C THR A 322 8.58 -2.32 -13.17
N LYS A 323 8.24 -1.56 -14.22
CA LYS A 323 6.83 -1.39 -14.63
C LYS A 323 6.19 -2.68 -15.09
N ASP A 324 6.92 -3.53 -15.80
CA ASP A 324 6.41 -4.79 -16.32
C ASP A 324 6.17 -5.79 -15.19
N LEU A 325 7.15 -5.94 -14.29
CA LEU A 325 7.06 -6.81 -13.11
C LEU A 325 5.89 -6.42 -12.20
N GLU A 326 5.73 -5.13 -11.89
CA GLU A 326 4.62 -4.67 -11.04
C GLU A 326 3.25 -4.89 -11.68
N ARG A 327 3.15 -4.74 -13.01
CA ARG A 327 1.90 -5.01 -13.73
C ARG A 327 1.59 -6.50 -13.79
N GLU A 328 2.61 -7.35 -13.91
CA GLU A 328 2.48 -8.81 -13.88
C GLU A 328 2.08 -9.30 -12.48
N ASP A 329 2.77 -8.81 -11.44
CA ASP A 329 2.49 -9.17 -10.05
C ASP A 329 1.07 -8.76 -9.63
N ALA A 330 0.57 -7.63 -10.10
CA ALA A 330 -0.81 -7.20 -9.85
C ALA A 330 -1.85 -8.19 -10.41
N VAL A 331 -1.59 -8.78 -11.59
CA VAL A 331 -2.49 -9.77 -12.20
C VAL A 331 -2.36 -11.12 -11.50
N LYS A 332 -1.13 -11.56 -11.21
CA LYS A 332 -0.88 -12.79 -10.45
C LYS A 332 -1.52 -12.76 -9.07
N HIS A 333 -1.55 -11.58 -8.43
CA HIS A 333 -2.24 -11.38 -7.17
C HIS A 333 -3.75 -11.67 -7.27
N CYS A 334 -4.33 -11.52 -8.45
CA CYS A 334 -5.72 -11.87 -8.74
C CYS A 334 -5.93 -13.34 -9.14
N GLY A 335 -4.86 -14.14 -9.23
CA GLY A 335 -4.91 -15.53 -9.67
C GLY A 335 -5.06 -15.70 -11.19
N SER A 336 -4.66 -14.69 -11.97
CA SER A 336 -4.65 -14.73 -13.44
C SER A 336 -3.22 -14.67 -13.98
N GLU A 337 -3.01 -15.11 -15.22
CA GLU A 337 -1.71 -15.08 -15.90
C GLU A 337 -1.49 -13.77 -16.69
N SER A 338 -2.58 -13.13 -17.15
CA SER A 338 -2.52 -11.90 -17.94
C SER A 338 -3.67 -10.92 -17.64
N TRP A 339 -3.50 -9.65 -18.04
CA TRP A 339 -4.54 -8.63 -17.90
C TRP A 339 -5.76 -8.95 -18.74
N GLU A 340 -5.55 -9.52 -19.92
CA GLU A 340 -6.57 -9.95 -20.87
C GLU A 340 -7.42 -11.07 -20.26
N GLU A 341 -6.78 -12.09 -19.69
CA GLU A 341 -7.49 -13.19 -19.00
C GLU A 341 -8.29 -12.68 -17.80
N LEU A 342 -7.71 -11.80 -16.97
CA LEU A 342 -8.41 -11.20 -15.85
C LEU A 342 -9.65 -10.43 -16.32
N TRP A 343 -9.51 -9.61 -17.36
CA TRP A 343 -10.61 -8.83 -17.92
C TRP A 343 -11.73 -9.71 -18.48
N GLU A 344 -11.39 -10.72 -19.28
CA GLU A 344 -12.35 -11.66 -19.87
C GLU A 344 -13.11 -12.42 -18.79
N SER A 345 -12.38 -12.95 -17.80
CA SER A 345 -12.96 -13.73 -16.71
C SER A 345 -13.91 -12.88 -15.86
N CYS A 346 -13.55 -11.63 -15.57
CA CYS A 346 -14.45 -10.70 -14.85
C CYS A 346 -15.66 -10.28 -15.68
N SER A 347 -15.50 -10.13 -17.01
CA SER A 347 -16.62 -9.80 -17.90
C SER A 347 -17.67 -10.91 -17.96
N GLN A 348 -17.22 -12.16 -17.95
CA GLN A 348 -18.11 -13.33 -17.87
C GLN A 348 -18.86 -13.37 -16.54
N LEU A 349 -18.18 -13.08 -15.42
CA LEU A 349 -18.79 -13.04 -14.09
C LEU A 349 -19.90 -11.98 -13.96
N HIS A 350 -19.79 -10.85 -14.66
CA HIS A 350 -20.82 -9.81 -14.66
C HIS A 350 -22.02 -10.10 -15.57
N SER A 351 -21.88 -11.06 -16.48
CA SER A 351 -22.93 -11.45 -17.41
C SER A 351 -23.84 -12.56 -16.86
N SER A 352 -23.40 -13.25 -15.80
CA SER A 352 -24.16 -14.23 -15.02
C SER A 352 -24.90 -13.61 -13.85
#